data_AF-A0A3S0DMH2-F1
#
_entry.id   AF-A0A3S0DMH2-F1
#
_cell.length_a   1.000
_cell.length_b   1.000
_cell.length_c   1.000
_cell.angle_alpha   90.00
_cell.angle_beta   90.00
_cell.angle_gamma   90.00
#
_symmetry.space_group_name_H-M   'P 1'
#
loop_
_entity.id
_entity.type
_entity.pdbx_description
1 polymer ?
#
loop_
_entity_poly.entity_id
_entity_poly.type
_entity_poly.pdbx_seq_one_letter_code
_entity_poly.pdbx_strand_id
1 'polypeptide(L)'
;MSYEQKLQLLISQDPENVLIRILEAGESAINAALLDGQLEKLKRKPIDEVEEPELAPGVDEFLVGLYRDQATFFGDRRKLSNSFHECDTDGERRLVSQSIQAVQRRIEHVRAQIRAYKNTGVIPAADDKYPVPADPMKLITLQASLRSSISRKVRECNEYSINEDKRLAAAEEKLRDLKTHLDRVQKAINDRNLQPG
;
A
#
# COMPACT_ATOMS: atom_id res chain seq x y z
N MET A 1 2.99 -36.69 -16.66
CA MET A 1 3.59 -37.64 -15.71
C MET A 1 2.50 -38.53 -15.18
N SER A 2 2.73 -39.85 -15.17
CA SER A 2 1.85 -40.81 -14.51
C SER A 2 1.92 -40.68 -12.99
N TYR A 3 0.97 -41.28 -12.26
CA TYR A 3 0.95 -41.29 -10.80
C TYR A 3 2.24 -41.87 -10.21
N GLU A 4 2.70 -43.02 -10.73
CA GLU A 4 3.95 -43.65 -10.30
C GLU A 4 5.17 -42.75 -10.52
N GLN A 5 5.25 -42.04 -11.66
CA GLN A 5 6.34 -41.11 -11.94
C GLN A 5 6.34 -39.93 -10.97
N LYS A 6 5.16 -39.41 -10.61
CA LYS A 6 4.99 -38.35 -9.62
C LYS A 6 5.41 -38.82 -8.22
N LEU A 7 5.05 -40.05 -7.85
CA LEU A 7 5.38 -40.63 -6.54
C LEU A 7 6.90 -40.87 -6.41
N GLN A 8 7.53 -41.43 -7.45
CA GLN A 8 8.98 -41.60 -7.50
C GLN A 8 9.71 -40.26 -7.40
N LEU A 9 9.19 -39.22 -8.06
CA LEU A 9 9.74 -37.88 -7.96
C LEU A 9 9.65 -37.34 -6.52
N LEU A 10 8.52 -37.51 -5.84
CA LEU A 10 8.35 -37.11 -4.45
C LEU A 10 9.33 -37.87 -3.52
N ILE A 11 9.44 -39.19 -3.66
CA ILE A 11 10.37 -40.02 -2.87
C ILE A 11 11.83 -39.58 -3.09
N SER A 12 12.20 -39.24 -4.32
CA SER A 12 13.56 -38.78 -4.64
C SER A 12 13.91 -37.41 -4.06
N GLN A 13 12.91 -36.54 -3.86
CA GLN A 13 13.11 -35.16 -3.43
C GLN A 13 12.84 -34.94 -1.94
N ASP A 14 11.94 -35.73 -1.34
CA ASP A 14 11.56 -35.65 0.07
C ASP A 14 11.25 -37.07 0.61
N PRO A 15 12.29 -37.90 0.85
CA PRO A 15 12.11 -39.30 1.25
C PRO A 15 11.49 -39.47 2.65
N GLU A 16 11.51 -38.42 3.48
CA GLU A 16 10.91 -38.44 4.82
C GLU A 16 9.45 -37.98 4.84
N ASN A 17 8.86 -37.71 3.66
CA ASN A 17 7.48 -37.26 3.59
C ASN A 17 6.51 -38.31 4.16
N VAL A 18 5.82 -37.93 5.24
CA VAL A 18 4.89 -38.81 5.98
C VAL A 18 3.81 -39.42 5.09
N LEU A 19 3.46 -38.75 3.98
CA LEU A 19 2.41 -39.19 3.07
C LEU A 19 2.87 -40.28 2.09
N ILE A 20 4.16 -40.57 1.93
CA ILE A 20 4.66 -41.58 0.98
C ILE A 20 3.97 -42.93 1.22
N ARG A 21 3.89 -43.39 2.47
CA ARG A 21 3.23 -44.67 2.82
C ARG A 21 1.77 -44.74 2.39
N ILE A 22 1.07 -43.60 2.44
CA ILE A 22 -0.35 -43.51 2.05
C ILE A 22 -0.48 -43.46 0.52
N LEU A 23 0.45 -42.78 -0.15
CA LEU A 23 0.47 -42.64 -1.61
C LEU A 23 0.91 -43.93 -2.32
N GLU A 24 1.75 -44.76 -1.66
CA GLU A 24 2.12 -46.11 -2.12
C GLU A 24 0.96 -47.11 -2.05
N ALA A 25 -0.06 -46.86 -1.22
CA ALA A 25 -1.18 -47.79 -1.03
C ALA A 25 -2.10 -47.90 -2.26
N GLY A 26 -2.02 -46.96 -3.20
CA GLY A 26 -2.70 -47.06 -4.49
C GLY A 26 -3.13 -45.71 -5.07
N GLU A 27 -3.38 -45.70 -6.38
CA GLU A 27 -3.90 -44.53 -7.08
C GLU A 27 -5.39 -44.33 -6.78
N SER A 28 -5.71 -43.16 -6.22
CA SER A 28 -7.08 -42.68 -6.04
C SER A 28 -7.12 -41.19 -6.40
N ALA A 29 -8.31 -40.66 -6.73
CA ALA A 29 -8.47 -39.25 -7.04
C ALA A 29 -7.97 -38.34 -5.91
N ILE A 30 -8.15 -38.77 -4.65
CA ILE A 30 -7.68 -38.05 -3.46
C ILE A 30 -6.16 -38.09 -3.36
N ASN A 31 -5.56 -39.27 -3.55
CA ASN A 31 -4.11 -39.43 -3.49
C ASN A 31 -3.41 -38.67 -4.62
N ALA A 32 -3.98 -38.66 -5.82
CA ALA A 32 -3.46 -37.89 -6.96
C ALA A 32 -3.44 -36.39 -6.65
N ALA A 33 -4.51 -35.84 -6.06
CA ALA A 33 -4.57 -34.45 -5.66
C ALA A 33 -3.57 -34.11 -4.53
N LEU A 34 -3.40 -35.01 -3.55
CA LEU A 34 -2.42 -34.85 -2.48
C LEU A 34 -0.98 -34.86 -3.02
N LEU A 35 -0.68 -35.80 -3.90
CA LEU A 35 0.63 -35.93 -4.55
C LEU A 35 0.97 -34.70 -5.39
N ASP A 36 0.01 -34.19 -6.17
CA ASP A 36 0.19 -32.95 -6.93
C ASP A 36 0.46 -31.75 -6.03
N GLY A 37 -0.24 -31.65 -4.90
CA GLY A 37 0.00 -30.59 -3.91
C GLY A 37 1.38 -30.65 -3.26
N GLN A 38 1.90 -31.86 -2.98
CA GLN A 38 3.25 -32.01 -2.41
C GLN A 38 4.34 -31.67 -3.44
N LEU A 39 4.18 -32.12 -4.69
CA LEU A 39 5.11 -31.76 -5.76
C LEU A 39 5.08 -30.25 -6.07
N GLU A 40 3.94 -29.58 -5.90
CA GLU A 40 3.87 -28.13 -6.06
C GLU A 40 4.62 -27.40 -4.94
N LYS A 41 4.59 -27.91 -3.70
CA LYS A 41 5.40 -27.36 -2.59
C LYS A 41 6.89 -27.50 -2.86
N LEU A 42 7.34 -28.63 -3.40
CA LEU A 42 8.75 -28.83 -3.77
C LEU A 42 9.22 -27.90 -4.88
N LYS A 43 8.33 -27.52 -5.81
CA LYS A 43 8.64 -26.52 -6.86
C LYS A 43 8.72 -25.10 -6.31
N ARG A 44 8.02 -24.81 -5.22
CA ARG A 44 8.05 -23.50 -4.58
C ARG A 44 9.30 -23.45 -3.71
N LYS A 45 10.38 -22.83 -4.20
CA LYS A 45 11.49 -22.40 -3.33
C LYS A 45 10.89 -21.69 -2.11
N PRO A 46 11.33 -21.99 -0.87
CA PRO A 46 10.97 -21.16 0.27
C PRO A 46 11.46 -19.74 -0.02
N ILE A 47 10.53 -18.82 -0.23
CA ILE A 47 10.83 -17.39 -0.41
C ILE A 47 10.98 -16.82 0.99
N ASP A 48 12.07 -17.15 1.69
CA ASP A 48 12.41 -16.52 2.96
C ASP A 48 13.72 -15.72 2.94
N GLU A 49 14.40 -15.66 1.80
CA GLU A 49 15.44 -14.65 1.57
C GLU A 49 15.09 -13.88 0.31
N VAL A 50 14.82 -12.59 0.48
CA VAL A 50 14.84 -11.64 -0.62
C VAL A 50 16.32 -11.56 -1.03
N GLU A 51 16.76 -12.46 -1.91
CA GLU A 51 18.06 -12.33 -2.56
C GLU A 51 18.09 -10.93 -3.18
N GLU A 52 19.00 -10.07 -2.68
CA GLU A 52 19.20 -8.76 -3.27
C GLU A 52 19.62 -8.98 -4.73
N PRO A 53 18.84 -8.50 -5.72
CA PRO A 53 19.23 -8.68 -7.10
C PRO A 53 20.54 -7.90 -7.33
N GLU A 54 21.61 -8.61 -7.70
CA GLU A 54 22.85 -7.98 -8.19
C GLU A 54 22.50 -7.11 -9.41
N LEU A 55 22.73 -5.80 -9.28
CA LEU A 55 22.35 -4.82 -10.30
C LEU A 55 23.38 -4.80 -11.42
N ALA A 56 22.89 -4.89 -12.66
CA ALA A 56 23.70 -4.62 -13.83
C ALA A 56 24.19 -3.16 -13.84
N PRO A 57 25.41 -2.88 -14.32
CA PRO A 57 25.92 -1.52 -14.42
C PRO A 57 25.07 -0.69 -15.40
N GLY A 58 24.61 0.49 -14.97
CA GLY A 58 23.74 1.38 -15.74
C GLY A 58 22.27 1.38 -15.28
N VAL A 59 21.91 0.61 -14.26
CA VAL A 59 20.59 0.67 -13.65
C VAL A 59 20.53 1.86 -12.69
N ASP A 60 19.48 2.67 -12.84
CA ASP A 60 19.17 3.80 -11.98
C ASP A 60 19.00 3.35 -10.51
N GLU A 61 20.03 3.56 -9.70
CA GLU A 61 20.09 3.15 -8.28
C GLU A 61 18.90 3.66 -7.48
N PHE A 62 18.40 4.84 -7.84
CA PHE A 62 17.27 5.45 -7.17
C PHE A 62 15.97 4.70 -7.46
N LEU A 63 15.72 4.39 -8.74
CA LEU A 63 14.56 3.59 -9.13
C LEU A 63 14.62 2.18 -8.55
N VAL A 64 15.82 1.62 -8.41
CA VAL A 64 16.03 0.33 -7.74
C VAL A 64 15.66 0.42 -6.26
N GLY A 65 16.08 1.47 -5.57
CA GLY A 65 15.70 1.71 -4.17
C GLY A 65 14.18 1.68 -3.99
N LEU A 66 13.43 2.36 -4.87
CA LEU A 66 11.96 2.34 -4.84
C LEU A 66 11.37 0.94 -5.08
N TYR A 67 11.93 0.15 -5.99
CA TYR A 67 11.45 -1.22 -6.20
C TYR A 67 11.77 -2.13 -5.02
N ARG A 68 12.93 -1.94 -4.37
CA ARG A 68 13.30 -2.66 -3.15
C ARG A 68 12.32 -2.33 -2.03
N ASP A 69 12.03 -1.05 -1.81
CA ASP A 69 11.03 -0.60 -0.82
C ASP A 69 9.65 -1.19 -1.10
N GLN A 70 9.23 -1.18 -2.37
CA GLN A 70 7.98 -1.80 -2.78
C GLN A 70 7.95 -3.30 -2.44
N ALA A 71 9.01 -4.04 -2.76
CA ALA A 71 9.10 -5.47 -2.47
C ALA A 71 9.03 -5.74 -0.95
N THR A 72 9.76 -4.95 -0.15
CA THR A 72 9.71 -5.02 1.31
C THR A 72 8.30 -4.81 1.84
N PHE A 73 7.58 -3.77 1.39
CA PHE A 73 6.21 -3.52 1.85
C PHE A 73 5.22 -4.61 1.43
N PHE A 74 5.40 -5.25 0.28
CA PHE A 74 4.60 -6.41 -0.08
C PHE A 74 4.90 -7.62 0.83
N GLY A 75 6.17 -7.82 1.19
CA GLY A 75 6.59 -8.81 2.18
C GLY A 75 5.93 -8.57 3.54
N ASP A 76 5.99 -7.34 4.05
CA ASP A 76 5.38 -6.94 5.32
C ASP A 76 3.86 -7.14 5.31
N ARG A 77 3.18 -6.73 4.22
CA ARG A 77 1.73 -6.93 4.06
C ARG A 77 1.37 -8.41 4.08
N ARG A 78 2.19 -9.26 3.45
CA ARG A 78 1.97 -10.72 3.45
C ARG A 78 2.14 -11.29 4.86
N LYS A 79 3.18 -10.89 5.60
CA LYS A 79 3.40 -11.31 7.01
C LYS A 79 2.21 -10.93 7.90
N LEU A 80 1.73 -9.68 7.81
CA LEU A 80 0.55 -9.22 8.54
C LEU A 80 -0.74 -9.94 8.10
N SER A 81 -0.90 -10.22 6.81
CA SER A 81 -2.05 -10.99 6.34
C SER A 81 -2.01 -12.44 6.86
N ASN A 82 -0.82 -13.01 6.99
CA ASN A 82 -0.68 -14.32 7.59
C ASN A 82 -1.09 -14.25 9.05
N SER A 83 -0.64 -13.30 9.86
CA SER A 83 -0.93 -13.25 11.32
C SER A 83 -2.42 -13.19 11.71
N PHE A 84 -3.36 -13.07 10.77
CA PHE A 84 -4.80 -13.27 11.04
C PHE A 84 -5.14 -14.66 11.61
N HIS A 85 -4.35 -15.70 11.31
CA HIS A 85 -4.57 -17.04 11.89
C HIS A 85 -4.22 -17.11 13.38
N GLU A 86 -3.44 -16.15 13.88
CA GLU A 86 -2.99 -16.06 15.28
C GLU A 86 -3.89 -15.13 16.11
N CYS A 87 -4.92 -14.53 15.50
CA CYS A 87 -5.82 -13.60 16.20
C CYS A 87 -6.99 -14.34 16.86
N ASP A 88 -7.04 -14.31 18.19
CA ASP A 88 -8.08 -14.94 19.01
C ASP A 88 -9.29 -14.01 19.21
N THR A 89 -9.07 -12.69 19.13
CA THR A 89 -10.10 -11.69 19.39
C THR A 89 -10.34 -10.75 18.22
N ASP A 90 -11.55 -10.18 18.15
CA ASP A 90 -11.89 -9.14 17.17
C ASP A 90 -11.05 -7.86 17.36
N GLY A 91 -10.60 -7.59 18.59
CA GLY A 91 -9.69 -6.49 18.89
C GLY A 91 -8.34 -6.65 18.19
N GLU A 92 -7.75 -7.84 18.25
CA GLU A 92 -6.49 -8.16 17.56
C GLU A 92 -6.66 -8.13 16.04
N ARG A 93 -7.76 -8.68 15.52
CA ARG A 93 -8.10 -8.62 14.08
C ARG A 93 -8.19 -7.18 13.58
N ARG A 94 -8.77 -6.28 14.38
CA ARG A 94 -8.84 -4.85 14.07
C ARG A 94 -7.46 -4.22 13.99
N LEU A 95 -6.56 -4.53 14.93
CA LEU A 95 -5.19 -4.00 14.93
C LEU A 95 -4.40 -4.48 13.71
N VAL A 96 -4.47 -5.77 13.38
CA VAL A 96 -3.84 -6.33 12.17
C VAL A 96 -4.39 -5.65 10.92
N SER A 97 -5.72 -5.46 10.82
CA SER A 97 -6.35 -4.76 9.70
C SER A 97 -5.85 -3.31 9.56
N GLN A 98 -5.72 -2.57 10.66
CA GLN A 98 -5.17 -1.21 10.66
C GLN A 98 -3.71 -1.18 10.18
N SER A 99 -2.89 -2.13 10.62
CA SER A 99 -1.50 -2.27 10.18
C SER A 99 -1.41 -2.58 8.69
N ILE A 100 -2.25 -3.48 8.18
CA ILE A 100 -2.33 -3.79 6.74
C ILE A 100 -2.71 -2.54 5.93
N GLN A 101 -3.68 -1.75 6.39
CA GLN A 101 -4.04 -0.50 5.73
C GLN A 101 -2.90 0.51 5.74
N ALA A 102 -2.11 0.59 6.81
CA ALA A 102 -0.94 1.45 6.87
C ALA A 102 0.14 1.03 5.85
N VAL A 103 0.45 -0.26 5.75
CA VAL A 103 1.38 -0.79 4.75
C VAL A 103 0.85 -0.60 3.34
N GLN A 104 -0.45 -0.78 3.12
CA GLN A 104 -1.10 -0.55 1.82
C GLN A 104 -0.92 0.91 1.35
N ARG A 105 -1.07 1.89 2.25
CA ARG A 105 -0.80 3.30 1.93
C ARG A 105 0.66 3.54 1.53
N ARG A 106 1.62 2.86 2.17
CA ARG A 106 3.04 2.95 1.80
C ARG A 106 3.31 2.37 0.41
N ILE A 107 2.70 1.23 0.08
CA ILE A 107 2.79 0.63 -1.26
C ILE A 107 2.25 1.60 -2.32
N GLU A 108 1.11 2.24 -2.07
CA GLU A 108 0.52 3.21 -2.99
C GLU A 108 1.40 4.44 -3.18
N HIS A 109 2.02 4.93 -2.10
CA HIS A 109 2.96 6.04 -2.14
C HIS A 109 4.18 5.72 -3.02
N VAL A 110 4.84 4.58 -2.77
CA VAL A 110 6.00 4.15 -3.58
C VAL A 110 5.61 3.92 -5.05
N ARG A 111 4.42 3.35 -5.32
CA ARG A 111 3.91 3.22 -6.71
C ARG A 111 3.67 4.57 -7.38
N ALA A 112 3.25 5.58 -6.63
CA ALA A 112 3.10 6.93 -7.16
C ALA A 112 4.47 7.55 -7.47
N GLN A 113 5.45 7.38 -6.58
CA GLN A 113 6.84 7.80 -6.78
C GLN A 113 7.48 7.15 -8.00
N ILE A 114 7.38 5.83 -8.15
CA ILE A 114 7.88 5.10 -9.33
C ILE A 114 7.26 5.63 -10.62
N ARG A 115 5.93 5.85 -10.64
CA ARG A 115 5.25 6.39 -11.82
C ARG A 115 5.69 7.82 -12.14
N ALA A 116 5.81 8.67 -11.13
CA ALA A 116 6.24 10.06 -11.32
C ALA A 116 7.68 10.12 -11.85
N TYR A 117 8.58 9.34 -11.24
CA TYR A 117 9.97 9.24 -11.64
C TYR A 117 10.13 8.72 -13.07
N LYS A 118 9.41 7.66 -13.45
CA LYS A 118 9.41 7.13 -14.83
C LYS A 118 8.92 8.15 -15.87
N ASN A 119 7.99 9.02 -15.51
CA ASN A 119 7.39 9.97 -16.44
C ASN A 119 8.19 11.28 -16.56
N THR A 120 8.84 11.72 -15.48
CA THR A 120 9.41 13.08 -15.39
C THR A 120 10.89 13.10 -15.02
N GLY A 121 11.47 11.96 -14.62
CA GLY A 121 12.84 11.88 -14.09
C GLY A 121 13.00 12.48 -12.69
N VAL A 122 11.92 12.95 -12.06
CA VAL A 122 11.95 13.65 -10.77
C VAL A 122 10.86 13.10 -9.86
N ILE A 123 11.17 12.87 -8.58
CA ILE A 123 10.14 12.65 -7.57
C ILE A 123 9.58 14.01 -7.15
N PRO A 124 8.24 14.22 -7.20
CA PRO A 124 7.65 15.38 -6.55
C PRO A 124 7.99 15.32 -5.05
N ALA A 125 8.67 16.36 -4.56
CA ALA A 125 9.11 16.44 -3.16
C ALA A 125 7.96 16.08 -2.21
N ALA A 126 8.29 15.31 -1.17
CA ALA A 126 7.35 14.73 -0.23
C ALA A 126 6.37 15.78 0.32
N ASP A 127 5.09 15.44 0.25
CA ASP A 127 3.95 16.20 0.75
C ASP A 127 4.10 17.71 0.60
N ASP A 128 3.75 18.21 -0.58
CA ASP A 128 3.28 19.59 -0.59
C ASP A 128 2.04 19.60 0.32
N LYS A 129 2.19 20.14 1.53
CA LYS A 129 1.17 20.21 2.61
C LYS A 129 -0.22 20.64 2.08
N TYR A 130 -0.22 21.31 0.94
CA TYR A 130 -1.36 21.81 0.21
C TYR A 130 -1.32 21.33 -1.25
N PRO A 131 -1.73 20.07 -1.53
CA PRO A 131 -1.66 19.51 -2.88
C PRO A 131 -2.56 20.30 -3.83
N VAL A 132 -2.03 20.64 -5.00
CA VAL A 132 -2.73 21.40 -6.04
C VAL A 132 -2.97 20.48 -7.25
N PRO A 133 -4.24 20.13 -7.57
CA PRO A 133 -4.54 19.28 -8.73
C PRO A 133 -4.04 19.87 -10.06
N ALA A 134 -3.55 19.00 -10.96
CA ALA A 134 -3.20 19.39 -12.33
C ALA A 134 -4.46 19.63 -13.21
N ASP A 135 -5.54 18.89 -12.94
CA ASP A 135 -6.80 18.96 -13.68
C ASP A 135 -7.60 20.24 -13.32
N PRO A 136 -7.95 21.09 -14.31
CA PRO A 136 -8.74 22.32 -14.12
C PRO A 136 -10.08 22.13 -13.38
N MET A 137 -10.82 21.07 -13.68
CA MET A 137 -12.13 20.84 -13.06
C MET A 137 -11.98 20.46 -11.59
N LYS A 138 -10.96 19.67 -11.27
CA LYS A 138 -10.61 19.33 -9.89
C LYS A 138 -10.12 20.54 -9.11
N LEU A 139 -9.41 21.48 -9.75
CA LEU A 139 -9.02 22.75 -9.13
C LEU A 139 -10.21 23.60 -8.70
N ILE A 140 -11.17 23.82 -9.60
CA ILE A 140 -12.38 24.61 -9.31
C ILE A 140 -13.20 23.94 -8.20
N THR A 141 -13.36 22.61 -8.29
CA THR A 141 -14.07 21.83 -7.27
C THR A 141 -13.38 21.92 -5.90
N LEU A 142 -12.04 21.83 -5.87
CA LEU A 142 -11.26 21.96 -4.65
C LEU A 142 -11.38 23.37 -4.06
N GLN A 143 -11.34 24.42 -4.89
CA GLN A 143 -11.53 25.80 -4.45
C GLN A 143 -12.89 25.98 -3.75
N ALA A 144 -13.98 25.48 -4.35
CA ALA A 144 -15.32 25.56 -3.76
C ALA A 144 -15.41 24.79 -2.42
N SER A 145 -14.82 23.59 -2.37
CA SER A 145 -14.75 22.77 -1.15
C SER A 145 -13.97 23.45 -0.02
N LEU A 146 -12.83 24.07 -0.33
CA LEU A 146 -12.02 24.82 0.62
C LEU A 146 -12.77 26.04 1.16
N ARG A 147 -13.45 26.81 0.30
CA ARG A 147 -14.30 27.95 0.73
C ARG A 147 -15.40 27.51 1.70
N SER A 148 -16.10 26.42 1.38
CA SER A 148 -17.13 25.85 2.27
C SER A 148 -16.54 25.40 3.62
N SER A 149 -15.39 24.76 3.59
CA SER A 149 -14.70 24.29 4.80
C SER A 149 -14.20 25.44 5.66
N ILE A 150 -13.67 26.52 5.06
CA ILE A 150 -13.31 27.77 5.75
C ILE A 150 -14.55 28.37 6.42
N SER A 151 -15.68 28.49 5.71
CA SER A 151 -16.91 29.04 6.28
C SER A 151 -17.38 28.25 7.51
N ARG A 152 -17.36 26.92 7.45
CA ARG A 152 -17.70 26.07 8.60
C ARG A 152 -16.71 26.27 9.75
N LYS A 153 -15.41 26.27 9.46
CA LYS A 153 -14.38 26.40 10.49
C LYS A 153 -14.38 27.78 11.16
N VAL A 154 -14.73 28.85 10.44
CA VAL A 154 -14.93 30.19 11.02
C VAL A 154 -16.07 30.19 12.04
N ARG A 155 -17.21 29.55 11.73
CA ARG A 155 -18.31 29.44 12.69
C ARG A 155 -17.89 28.68 13.94
N GLU A 156 -17.19 27.57 13.75
CA GLU A 156 -16.66 26.76 14.85
C GLU A 156 -15.66 27.56 15.72
N CYS A 157 -14.78 28.37 15.13
CA CYS A 157 -13.89 29.25 15.88
C CYS A 157 -14.67 30.29 16.68
N ASN A 158 -15.71 30.89 16.10
CA ASN A 158 -16.55 31.86 16.80
C ASN A 158 -17.28 31.22 17.99
N GLU A 159 -17.83 30.01 17.80
CA GLU A 159 -18.48 29.25 18.86
C GLU A 159 -17.51 28.91 20.01
N TYR A 160 -16.29 28.48 19.69
CA TYR A 160 -15.26 28.22 20.71
C TYR A 160 -14.75 29.49 21.39
N SER A 161 -14.68 30.61 20.66
CA SER A 161 -14.28 31.90 21.22
C SER A 161 -15.30 32.45 22.20
N ILE A 162 -16.60 32.27 21.94
CA ILE A 162 -17.68 32.71 22.85
C ILE A 162 -17.69 31.87 24.13
N ASN A 163 -17.38 30.58 24.02
CA ASN A 163 -17.42 29.64 25.13
C ASN A 163 -16.07 29.46 25.88
N GLU A 164 -15.05 30.25 25.54
CA GLU A 164 -13.67 30.11 26.06
C GLU A 164 -13.14 28.66 25.99
N ASP A 165 -13.48 27.96 24.91
CA ASP A 165 -13.15 26.55 24.75
C ASP A 165 -11.65 26.38 24.43
N LYS A 166 -10.99 25.47 25.15
CA LYS A 166 -9.57 25.13 24.96
C LYS A 166 -9.25 24.63 23.54
N ARG A 167 -10.26 24.21 22.78
CA ARG A 167 -10.13 23.78 21.37
C ARG A 167 -9.98 24.94 20.39
N LEU A 168 -10.15 26.19 20.81
CA LEU A 168 -10.05 27.38 19.95
C LEU A 168 -8.71 27.41 19.19
N ALA A 169 -7.59 27.23 19.88
CA ALA A 169 -6.26 27.30 19.26
C ALA A 169 -6.08 26.28 18.13
N ALA A 170 -6.55 25.04 18.32
CA ALA A 170 -6.50 24.00 17.30
C ALA A 170 -7.43 24.31 16.12
N ALA A 171 -8.59 24.92 16.39
CA ALA A 171 -9.53 25.34 15.35
C ALA A 171 -8.96 26.49 14.50
N GLU A 172 -8.29 27.45 15.13
CA GLU A 172 -7.60 28.58 14.48
C GLU A 172 -6.42 28.11 13.63
N GLU A 173 -5.62 27.17 14.13
CA GLU A 173 -4.53 26.56 13.35
C GLU A 173 -5.09 25.88 12.09
N LYS A 174 -6.15 25.09 12.24
CA LYS A 174 -6.80 24.45 11.10
C LYS A 174 -7.39 25.45 10.11
N LEU A 175 -7.96 26.55 10.61
CA LEU A 175 -8.47 27.63 9.76
C LEU A 175 -7.34 28.29 8.97
N ARG A 176 -6.18 28.53 9.61
CA ARG A 176 -4.99 29.06 8.96
C ARG A 176 -4.51 28.13 7.85
N ASP A 177 -4.45 26.82 8.11
CA ASP A 177 -4.09 25.81 7.12
C ASP A 177 -5.02 25.81 5.91
N LEU A 178 -6.34 25.85 6.13
CA LEU A 178 -7.32 25.89 5.04
C LEU A 178 -7.17 27.15 4.18
N LYS A 179 -6.89 28.31 4.81
CA LYS A 179 -6.64 29.57 4.09
C LYS A 179 -5.36 29.51 3.25
N THR A 180 -4.28 28.94 3.80
CA THR A 180 -3.03 28.75 3.05
C THR A 180 -3.22 27.82 1.86
N HIS A 181 -4.01 26.75 1.99
CA HIS A 181 -4.35 25.88 0.86
C HIS A 181 -5.13 26.63 -0.22
N LEU A 182 -6.14 27.40 0.19
CA LEU A 182 -6.96 28.17 -0.74
C LEU A 182 -6.12 29.19 -1.52
N ASP A 183 -5.18 29.88 -0.87
CA ASP A 183 -4.27 30.83 -1.54
C ASP A 183 -3.45 30.16 -2.64
N ARG A 184 -2.90 28.97 -2.35
CA ARG A 184 -2.13 28.20 -3.35
C ARG A 184 -2.99 27.73 -4.53
N VAL A 185 -4.20 27.26 -4.25
CA VAL A 185 -5.16 26.88 -5.30
C VAL A 185 -5.56 28.09 -6.14
N GLN A 186 -5.76 29.26 -5.52
CA GLN A 186 -6.11 30.50 -6.21
C GLN A 186 -4.97 30.98 -7.12
N LYS A 187 -3.72 30.93 -6.65
CA LYS A 187 -2.55 31.21 -7.49
C LYS A 187 -2.48 30.28 -8.69
N ALA A 188 -2.65 28.97 -8.48
CA ALA A 188 -2.67 28.01 -9.57
C ALA A 188 -3.82 28.22 -10.58
N ILE A 189 -4.99 28.70 -10.14
CA ILE A 189 -6.10 29.07 -11.02
C ILE A 189 -5.74 30.31 -11.87
N ASN A 190 -5.17 31.34 -11.22
CA ASN A 190 -4.78 32.58 -11.87
C ASN A 190 -3.65 32.34 -12.89
N ASP A 191 -2.61 31.58 -12.51
CA ASP A 191 -1.47 31.25 -13.37
C ASP A 191 -1.89 30.49 -14.63
N ARG A 192 -2.99 29.72 -14.54
CA ARG A 192 -3.54 28.92 -15.65
C ARG A 192 -4.62 29.66 -16.45
N ASN A 193 -4.89 30.94 -16.15
CA ASN A 193 -5.97 31.72 -16.77
C ASN A 193 -7.34 31.00 -16.77
N LEU A 194 -7.60 30.19 -15.75
CA LEU A 194 -8.87 29.49 -15.62
C LEU A 194 -9.91 30.47 -15.05
N GLN A 195 -10.67 31.13 -15.92
CA GLN A 195 -11.84 31.88 -15.46
C GLN A 195 -12.97 30.90 -15.12
N PRO A 196 -13.62 31.02 -13.94
CA PRO A 196 -14.88 30.34 -13.72
C PRO A 196 -15.91 30.91 -14.71
N GLY A 197 -16.45 30.03 -15.55
CA GLY A 197 -17.63 30.33 -16.38
C GLY A 197 -18.87 30.48 -15.53
#